data_AF-A0ABC8Z1J8-F1
#
_entry.id   AF-A0ABC8Z1J8-F1
#
_cell.length_a   1.000
_cell.length_b   1.000
_cell.length_c   1.000
_cell.angle_alpha   90.00
_cell.angle_beta   90.00
_cell.angle_gamma   90.00
#
_symmetry.space_group_name_H-M   'P 1'
#
loop_
_entity.id
_entity.type
_entity.pdbx_description
1 polymer ?
#
loop_
_entity_poly.entity_id
_entity_poly.type
_entity_poly.pdbx_seq_one_letter_code
_entity_poly.pdbx_strand_id
1 'polypeptide(L)'
;MSSSDLDPAAGAGNGMERVVRKKDFRHMELVDGRMVNVLQGLELHTGVFSPAEQQRIVDCVHDLQDKGRRGLLRERSYSEPRKWMRGKGRATIQFGCCYNYATDRRGNPPGIIRDEEVDPLPPLLKSMVRRLVAWRVLPAACVPDSCIVNIYDVGDCIPPHIDHRDFLRPFCTVSFLAECSILFGRGLKVLGPGEFAGAASISLPVGSVLVLNGNGADVAKHCVPAVPAKRISITFRKMDRAKLPFNFRPDPDLLLHNLAPAAPAPVRPAVIATTNSNGSQQQRQGHAGAAAVETEQMSAAGGGASFVLSSDDFPALGAKATRGSRGRR
;
A
#
# COMPACT_ATOMS: atom_id res chain seq x y z
N MET A 1 -29.32 2.32 -33.03
CA MET A 1 -28.49 2.62 -34.23
C MET A 1 -28.51 4.14 -34.34
N SER A 2 -27.45 4.91 -34.16
CA SER A 2 -26.06 4.79 -34.64
C SER A 2 -25.08 5.37 -33.59
N SER A 3 -24.03 4.64 -33.20
CA SER A 3 -22.62 4.89 -33.58
C SER A 3 -22.11 6.28 -33.16
N SER A 4 -21.48 6.43 -31.99
CA SER A 4 -20.05 6.13 -31.69
C SER A 4 -19.09 7.23 -32.16
N ASP A 5 -18.91 8.25 -31.32
CA ASP A 5 -17.70 9.08 -31.33
C ASP A 5 -16.85 8.66 -30.13
N LEU A 6 -16.01 7.66 -30.38
CA LEU A 6 -14.86 7.33 -29.55
C LEU A 6 -13.75 8.32 -29.90
N ASP A 7 -13.43 9.21 -28.95
CA ASP A 7 -12.23 10.05 -29.00
C ASP A 7 -10.97 9.17 -29.08
N PRO A 8 -10.17 9.22 -30.16
CA PRO A 8 -8.99 8.38 -30.30
C PRO A 8 -7.72 9.23 -30.18
N ALA A 9 -7.35 9.68 -28.98
CA ALA A 9 -6.02 10.30 -28.77
C ALA A 9 -5.62 10.45 -27.29
N ALA A 10 -5.81 9.43 -26.44
CA ALA A 10 -5.04 9.36 -25.19
C ALA A 10 -3.63 8.85 -25.51
N GLY A 11 -2.75 9.76 -25.93
CA GLY A 11 -1.36 9.46 -26.25
C GLY A 11 -0.69 8.63 -25.16
N ALA A 12 -0.11 7.50 -25.56
CA ALA A 12 0.77 6.68 -24.75
C ALA A 12 2.10 7.42 -24.51
N GLY A 13 2.03 8.54 -23.78
CA GLY A 13 3.20 9.15 -23.17
C GLY A 13 3.77 8.18 -22.13
N ASN A 14 5.09 8.20 -21.94
CA ASN A 14 5.77 7.38 -20.95
C ASN A 14 5.28 7.77 -19.54
N GLY A 15 4.26 7.09 -19.01
CA GLY A 15 3.59 7.43 -17.74
C GLY A 15 4.53 7.56 -16.54
N MET A 16 5.74 7.01 -16.64
CA MET A 16 6.84 7.17 -15.68
C MET A 16 7.22 8.65 -15.45
N GLU A 17 7.07 9.53 -16.43
CA GLU A 17 7.41 10.96 -16.33
C GLU A 17 6.47 11.72 -15.37
N ARG A 18 5.25 11.22 -15.14
CA ARG A 18 4.29 11.80 -14.21
C ARG A 18 4.57 11.42 -12.74
N VAL A 19 5.49 10.48 -12.51
CA VAL A 19 5.79 9.98 -11.16
C VAL A 19 6.65 10.98 -10.42
N VAL A 20 6.07 11.64 -9.41
CA VAL A 20 6.79 12.51 -8.48
C VAL A 20 7.35 11.66 -7.34
N ARG A 21 8.62 11.86 -7.00
CA ARG A 21 9.35 11.04 -6.01
C ARG A 21 9.92 11.91 -4.90
N LYS A 22 9.53 11.63 -3.66
CA LYS A 22 10.14 12.21 -2.46
C LYS A 22 10.96 11.15 -1.75
N LYS A 23 12.25 11.42 -1.50
CA LYS A 23 13.20 10.44 -0.93
C LYS A 23 14.03 10.97 0.23
N ASP A 24 13.87 12.25 0.55
CA ASP A 24 14.68 13.01 1.49
C ASP A 24 14.12 13.01 2.92
N PHE A 25 13.41 11.94 3.30
CA PHE A 25 12.88 11.81 4.65
C PHE A 25 14.00 11.70 5.68
N ARG A 26 13.94 12.58 6.70
CA ARG A 26 14.94 12.67 7.75
C ARG A 26 14.28 12.85 9.10
N HIS A 27 14.59 11.95 10.02
CA HIS A 27 14.32 12.11 11.44
C HIS A 27 15.41 11.37 12.21
N MET A 28 16.13 12.09 13.07
CA MET A 28 17.28 11.56 13.78
C MET A 28 16.86 11.10 15.17
N GLU A 29 17.09 9.84 15.50
CA GLU A 29 16.89 9.29 16.84
C GLU A 29 18.17 8.65 17.36
N LEU A 30 18.31 8.58 18.69
CA LEU A 30 19.39 7.85 19.33
C LEU A 30 19.08 6.35 19.30
N VAL A 31 19.87 5.58 18.56
CA VAL A 31 19.77 4.12 18.44
C VAL A 31 21.12 3.52 18.82
N ASP A 32 21.13 2.68 19.86
CA ASP A 32 22.35 2.01 20.37
C ASP A 32 23.52 2.99 20.59
N GLY A 33 23.22 4.16 21.16
CA GLY A 33 24.20 5.20 21.48
C GLY A 33 24.65 6.06 20.29
N ARG A 34 24.08 5.88 19.10
CA ARG A 34 24.42 6.65 17.89
C ARG A 34 23.21 7.38 17.34
N MET A 35 23.42 8.59 16.82
CA MET A 35 22.38 9.32 16.10
C MET A 35 22.18 8.71 14.72
N VAL A 36 20.99 8.16 14.47
CA VAL A 36 20.65 7.45 13.23
C VAL A 36 19.43 8.10 12.58
N ASN A 37 19.45 8.30 11.26
CA ASN A 37 18.26 8.69 10.52
C ASN A 37 17.33 7.47 10.42
N VAL A 38 16.30 7.42 11.25
CA VAL A 38 15.37 6.28 11.28
C VAL A 38 14.45 6.23 10.06
N LEU A 39 14.33 7.32 9.29
CA LEU A 39 13.54 7.38 8.05
C LEU A 39 14.36 7.10 6.79
N GLN A 40 15.66 6.81 6.94
CA GLN A 40 16.53 6.51 5.81
C GLN A 40 16.00 5.29 5.05
N GLY A 41 15.84 5.44 3.73
CA GLY A 41 15.35 4.39 2.84
C GLY A 41 13.85 4.45 2.55
N LEU A 42 13.11 5.40 3.15
CA LEU A 42 11.74 5.68 2.76
C LEU A 42 11.69 6.47 1.45
N GLU A 43 10.75 6.11 0.58
CA GLU A 43 10.42 6.89 -0.62
C GLU A 43 8.90 6.99 -0.78
N LEU A 44 8.38 8.18 -1.06
CA LEU A 44 6.97 8.41 -1.36
C LEU A 44 6.84 8.80 -2.83
N HIS A 45 6.06 8.02 -3.57
CA HIS A 45 5.82 8.23 -4.99
C HIS A 45 4.34 8.59 -5.20
N THR A 46 4.07 9.66 -5.96
CA THR A 46 2.72 10.04 -6.37
C THR A 46 2.63 10.08 -7.90
N GLY A 47 1.42 10.07 -8.46
CA GLY A 47 1.22 10.02 -9.91
C GLY A 47 1.49 8.65 -10.55
N VAL A 48 1.62 7.57 -9.75
CA VAL A 48 1.83 6.20 -10.24
C VAL A 48 0.57 5.60 -10.88
N PHE A 49 -0.60 5.99 -10.37
CA PHE A 49 -1.90 5.53 -10.85
C PHE A 49 -2.78 6.74 -11.16
N SER A 50 -3.37 6.77 -12.35
CA SER A 50 -4.38 7.76 -12.73
C SER A 50 -5.69 7.56 -11.92
N PRO A 51 -6.55 8.59 -11.80
CA PRO A 51 -7.82 8.46 -11.09
C PRO A 51 -8.70 7.29 -11.59
N ALA A 52 -8.75 7.08 -12.91
CA ALA A 52 -9.49 5.97 -13.50
C ALA A 52 -8.90 4.59 -13.13
N GLU A 53 -7.58 4.48 -13.00
CA GLU A 53 -6.93 3.25 -12.53
C GLU A 53 -7.16 3.02 -11.04
N GLN A 54 -7.09 4.09 -10.24
CA GLN A 54 -7.40 4.02 -8.82
C GLN A 54 -8.83 3.49 -8.61
N GLN A 55 -9.80 3.98 -9.37
CA GLN A 55 -11.19 3.48 -9.31
C GLN A 55 -11.27 1.99 -9.67
N ARG A 56 -10.66 1.55 -10.77
CA ARG A 56 -10.66 0.12 -11.15
C ARG A 56 -10.03 -0.78 -10.10
N ILE A 57 -8.97 -0.30 -9.42
CA ILE A 57 -8.33 -1.04 -8.33
C ILE A 57 -9.24 -1.14 -7.12
N VAL A 58 -9.91 -0.04 -6.75
CA VAL A 58 -10.90 0.00 -5.67
C VAL A 58 -12.05 -0.96 -5.95
N ASP A 59 -12.63 -0.93 -7.16
CA ASP A 59 -13.72 -1.82 -7.57
C ASP A 59 -13.30 -3.29 -7.49
N CYS A 60 -12.08 -3.61 -7.95
CA CYS A 60 -11.51 -4.94 -7.84
C CYS A 60 -11.36 -5.38 -6.38
N VAL A 61 -10.92 -4.50 -5.47
CA VAL A 61 -10.81 -4.81 -4.04
C VAL A 61 -12.18 -5.08 -3.42
N HIS A 62 -13.21 -4.33 -3.79
CA HIS A 62 -14.56 -4.57 -3.31
C HIS A 62 -15.14 -5.90 -3.80
N ASP A 63 -14.95 -6.24 -5.09
CA ASP A 63 -15.32 -7.57 -5.61
C ASP A 63 -14.60 -8.71 -4.87
N LEU A 64 -13.30 -8.55 -4.58
CA LEU A 64 -12.55 -9.52 -3.79
C LEU A 64 -13.06 -9.63 -2.34
N GLN A 65 -13.44 -8.51 -1.72
CA GLN A 65 -14.05 -8.52 -0.39
C GLN A 65 -15.39 -9.27 -0.39
N ASP A 66 -16.24 -9.05 -1.39
CA ASP A 66 -17.54 -9.72 -1.50
C ASP A 66 -17.38 -11.21 -1.79
N LYS A 67 -16.41 -11.60 -2.62
CA LYS A 67 -16.01 -13.02 -2.80
C LYS A 67 -15.55 -13.62 -1.49
N GLY A 68 -14.75 -12.90 -0.71
CA GLY A 68 -14.31 -13.31 0.62
C GLY A 68 -15.49 -13.59 1.56
N ARG A 69 -16.45 -12.66 1.66
CA ARG A 69 -17.67 -12.81 2.47
C ARG A 69 -18.55 -13.99 2.05
N ARG A 70 -18.57 -14.29 0.75
CA ARG A 70 -19.30 -15.42 0.17
C ARG A 70 -18.56 -16.76 0.25
N GLY A 71 -17.34 -16.80 0.80
CA GLY A 71 -16.53 -18.01 0.88
C GLY A 71 -16.01 -18.50 -0.47
N LEU A 72 -15.86 -17.59 -1.45
CA LEU A 72 -15.35 -17.90 -2.80
C LEU A 72 -13.84 -17.71 -2.93
N LEU A 73 -13.17 -17.25 -1.87
CA LEU A 73 -11.72 -17.24 -1.73
C LEU A 73 -11.30 -18.44 -0.86
N ARG A 74 -10.03 -18.85 -0.96
CA ARG A 74 -9.47 -19.88 -0.07
C ARG A 74 -9.59 -19.44 1.39
N GLU A 75 -9.70 -20.42 2.28
CA GLU A 75 -10.01 -20.21 3.71
C GLU A 75 -9.10 -19.20 4.39
N ARG A 76 -7.80 -19.22 4.07
CA ARG A 76 -6.78 -18.34 4.68
C ARG A 76 -6.58 -17.01 3.96
N SER A 77 -7.22 -16.82 2.80
CA SER A 77 -7.10 -15.61 2.00
C SER A 77 -7.86 -14.45 2.62
N TYR A 78 -9.01 -14.68 3.24
CA TYR A 78 -9.90 -13.62 3.70
C TYR A 78 -10.16 -13.68 5.21
N SER A 79 -10.10 -12.53 5.87
CA SER A 79 -10.49 -12.39 7.27
C SER A 79 -11.11 -11.02 7.52
N GLU A 80 -12.34 -11.01 8.01
CA GLU A 80 -13.09 -9.81 8.39
C GLU A 80 -13.64 -10.01 9.82
N PRO A 81 -12.90 -9.57 10.86
CA PRO A 81 -13.34 -9.71 12.23
C PRO A 81 -14.52 -8.78 12.52
N ARG A 82 -15.45 -9.23 13.36
CA ARG A 82 -16.50 -8.35 13.88
C ARG A 82 -15.87 -7.26 14.74
N LYS A 83 -16.10 -6.00 14.37
CA LYS A 83 -15.61 -4.84 15.13
C LYS A 83 -16.18 -4.86 16.55
N TRP A 84 -15.29 -4.97 17.53
CA TRP A 84 -15.64 -4.97 18.96
C TRP A 84 -14.97 -3.84 19.74
N MET A 85 -13.95 -3.21 19.17
CA MET A 85 -13.34 -1.96 19.67
C MET A 85 -12.73 -1.16 18.52
N ARG A 86 -12.39 0.11 18.79
CA ARG A 86 -11.61 0.95 17.86
C ARG A 86 -10.28 0.26 17.52
N GLY A 87 -9.92 0.26 16.24
CA GLY A 87 -8.71 -0.42 15.77
C GLY A 87 -8.87 -1.91 15.44
N LYS A 88 -10.04 -2.52 15.66
CA LYS A 88 -10.27 -3.97 15.54
C LYS A 88 -11.41 -4.38 14.60
N GLY A 89 -11.64 -3.62 13.52
CA GLY A 89 -12.68 -3.93 12.52
C GLY A 89 -12.16 -4.27 11.12
N ARG A 90 -10.85 -4.19 10.89
CA ARG A 90 -10.27 -4.19 9.55
C ARG A 90 -10.40 -5.53 8.84
N ALA A 91 -10.97 -5.51 7.63
CA ALA A 91 -10.93 -6.67 6.74
C ALA A 91 -9.57 -6.79 6.05
N THR A 92 -9.12 -8.03 5.86
CA THR A 92 -7.82 -8.37 5.28
C THR A 92 -7.97 -9.42 4.20
N ILE A 93 -7.27 -9.22 3.08
CA ILE A 93 -7.21 -10.18 1.99
C ILE A 93 -5.74 -10.45 1.65
N GLN A 94 -5.30 -11.69 1.71
CA GLN A 94 -3.92 -12.11 1.45
C GLN A 94 -3.81 -12.90 0.17
N PHE A 95 -2.78 -12.60 -0.61
CA PHE A 95 -2.45 -13.29 -1.84
C PHE A 95 -0.97 -13.69 -1.86
N GLY A 96 -0.68 -14.83 -2.49
CA GLY A 96 0.67 -15.40 -2.61
C GLY A 96 1.13 -16.19 -1.37
N CYS A 97 0.91 -15.68 -0.16
CA CYS A 97 1.18 -16.42 1.09
C CYS A 97 0.22 -16.10 2.23
N CYS A 98 0.00 -17.06 3.12
CA CYS A 98 -0.62 -16.84 4.42
C CYS A 98 0.42 -16.28 5.39
N TYR A 99 0.26 -15.03 5.81
CA TYR A 99 1.10 -14.44 6.86
C TYR A 99 0.30 -14.26 8.15
N ASN A 100 0.90 -14.68 9.26
CA ASN A 100 0.33 -14.50 10.58
C ASN A 100 1.09 -13.42 11.35
N TYR A 101 0.35 -12.49 11.93
CA TYR A 101 0.87 -11.26 12.55
C TYR A 101 1.19 -11.41 14.03
N ALA A 102 0.68 -12.47 14.66
CA ALA A 102 0.79 -12.74 16.09
C ALA A 102 1.18 -14.20 16.33
N THR A 103 1.67 -14.51 17.52
CA THR A 103 1.88 -15.90 17.93
C THR A 103 0.56 -16.66 17.84
N ASP A 104 0.55 -17.82 17.20
CA ASP A 104 -0.67 -18.62 17.10
C ASP A 104 -0.95 -19.41 18.39
N ARG A 105 -2.11 -20.08 18.45
CA ARG A 105 -2.52 -20.90 19.61
C ARG A 105 -1.62 -22.10 19.88
N ARG A 106 -0.81 -22.51 18.90
CA ARG A 106 0.17 -23.60 19.03
C ARG A 106 1.54 -23.07 19.49
N GLY A 107 1.66 -21.77 19.72
CA GLY A 107 2.91 -21.12 20.12
C GLY A 107 3.85 -20.81 18.96
N ASN A 108 3.42 -20.97 17.71
CA ASN A 108 4.27 -20.64 16.56
C ASN A 108 4.43 -19.11 16.46
N PRO A 109 5.65 -18.60 16.21
CA PRO A 109 5.89 -17.17 16.11
C PRO A 109 5.21 -16.56 14.87
N PRO A 110 5.05 -15.22 14.84
CA PRO A 110 4.63 -14.50 13.63
C PRO A 110 5.52 -14.83 12.43
N GLY A 111 4.95 -14.89 11.24
CA GLY A 111 5.66 -15.34 10.04
C GLY A 111 4.75 -15.86 8.94
N ILE A 112 5.37 -16.24 7.83
CA ILE A 112 4.67 -16.95 6.76
C ILE A 112 4.36 -18.38 7.23
N ILE A 113 3.09 -18.76 7.21
CA ILE A 113 2.68 -20.13 7.49
C ILE A 113 2.81 -20.92 6.19
N ARG A 114 3.84 -21.78 6.14
CA ARG A 114 4.29 -22.42 4.90
C ARG A 114 3.39 -23.57 4.42
N ASP A 115 2.58 -24.11 5.33
CA ASP A 115 1.61 -25.19 5.07
C ASP A 115 0.23 -24.67 4.65
N GLU A 116 0.00 -23.36 4.74
CA GLU A 116 -1.31 -22.76 4.48
C GLU A 116 -1.34 -22.11 3.09
N GLU A 117 -2.37 -22.44 2.33
CA GLU A 117 -2.57 -21.91 0.98
C GLU A 117 -3.52 -20.71 0.99
N VAL A 118 -3.15 -19.68 0.23
CA VAL A 118 -4.01 -18.52 -0.07
C VAL A 118 -4.13 -18.36 -1.58
N ASP A 119 -5.04 -17.52 -2.04
CA ASP A 119 -5.25 -17.25 -3.46
C ASP A 119 -3.99 -16.65 -4.12
N PRO A 120 -3.73 -16.93 -5.41
CA PRO A 120 -2.67 -16.26 -6.15
C PRO A 120 -3.03 -14.78 -6.36
N LEU A 121 -2.04 -13.95 -6.74
CA LEU A 121 -2.30 -12.54 -7.03
C LEU A 121 -3.31 -12.41 -8.20
N PRO A 122 -4.40 -11.65 -8.03
CA PRO A 122 -5.34 -11.36 -9.11
C PRO A 122 -4.66 -10.62 -10.28
N PRO A 123 -5.11 -10.80 -11.54
CA PRO A 123 -4.48 -10.21 -12.72
C PRO A 123 -4.25 -8.69 -12.64
N LEU A 124 -5.17 -7.95 -12.03
CA LEU A 124 -5.01 -6.50 -11.85
C LEU A 124 -3.86 -6.17 -10.88
N LEU A 125 -3.75 -6.89 -9.76
CA LEU A 125 -2.66 -6.70 -8.79
C LEU A 125 -1.32 -7.12 -9.38
N LYS A 126 -1.27 -8.16 -10.22
CA LYS A 126 -0.07 -8.52 -10.99
C LYS A 126 0.35 -7.40 -11.94
N SER A 127 -0.61 -6.77 -12.60
CA SER A 127 -0.34 -5.62 -13.48
C SER A 127 0.19 -4.40 -12.73
N MET A 128 -0.27 -4.18 -11.48
CA MET A 128 0.33 -3.18 -10.59
C MET A 128 1.78 -3.52 -10.26
N VAL A 129 2.08 -4.76 -9.88
CA VAL A 129 3.46 -5.21 -9.61
C VAL A 129 4.38 -4.95 -10.80
N ARG A 130 3.95 -5.36 -12.01
CA ARG A 130 4.72 -5.14 -13.25
C ARG A 130 5.00 -3.66 -13.47
N ARG A 131 4.00 -2.79 -13.27
CA ARG A 131 4.18 -1.33 -13.38
C ARG A 131 5.18 -0.80 -12.35
N LEU A 132 5.04 -1.18 -11.09
CA LEU A 132 5.92 -0.71 -10.00
C LEU A 132 7.39 -1.02 -10.31
N VAL A 133 7.66 -2.19 -10.89
CA VAL A 133 9.01 -2.57 -11.32
C VAL A 133 9.43 -1.83 -12.60
N ALA A 134 8.58 -1.83 -13.63
CA ALA A 134 8.89 -1.19 -14.92
C ALA A 134 9.16 0.32 -14.77
N TRP A 135 8.45 1.00 -13.87
CA TRP A 135 8.61 2.43 -13.60
C TRP A 135 9.64 2.74 -12.50
N ARG A 136 10.41 1.71 -12.10
CA ARG A 136 11.50 1.79 -11.10
C ARG A 136 11.05 2.37 -9.76
N VAL A 137 9.80 2.12 -9.36
CA VAL A 137 9.31 2.36 -8.00
C VAL A 137 9.83 1.26 -7.07
N LEU A 138 9.83 0.01 -7.55
CA LEU A 138 10.51 -1.12 -6.93
C LEU A 138 11.66 -1.60 -7.82
N PRO A 139 12.77 -2.10 -7.24
CA PRO A 139 13.87 -2.65 -8.02
C PRO A 139 13.49 -4.01 -8.63
N ALA A 140 14.00 -4.28 -9.83
CA ALA A 140 13.77 -5.55 -10.53
C ALA A 140 14.36 -6.77 -9.80
N ALA A 141 15.30 -6.58 -8.87
CA ALA A 141 15.80 -7.63 -8.00
C ALA A 141 14.81 -8.02 -6.88
N CYS A 142 13.83 -7.17 -6.57
CA CYS A 142 12.86 -7.37 -5.50
C CYS A 142 11.42 -7.30 -6.04
N VAL A 143 11.10 -8.13 -7.03
CA VAL A 143 9.73 -8.26 -7.58
C VAL A 143 8.82 -8.91 -6.52
N PRO A 144 7.75 -8.24 -6.08
CA PRO A 144 6.76 -8.81 -5.17
C PRO A 144 6.07 -10.05 -5.74
N ASP A 145 5.92 -11.07 -4.91
CA ASP A 145 5.21 -12.32 -5.17
C ASP A 145 4.09 -12.58 -4.14
N SER A 146 3.89 -11.64 -3.22
CA SER A 146 2.79 -11.62 -2.26
C SER A 146 2.21 -10.22 -2.12
N CYS A 147 0.94 -10.12 -1.72
CA CYS A 147 0.38 -8.88 -1.24
C CYS A 147 -0.68 -9.09 -0.16
N ILE A 148 -0.82 -8.12 0.73
CA ILE A 148 -1.99 -8.00 1.59
C ILE A 148 -2.79 -6.74 1.25
N VAL A 149 -4.09 -6.91 1.07
CA VAL A 149 -5.08 -5.84 1.00
C VAL A 149 -5.67 -5.64 2.37
N ASN A 150 -5.69 -4.40 2.83
CA ASN A 150 -6.25 -3.99 4.10
C ASN A 150 -7.38 -2.99 3.84
N ILE A 151 -8.58 -3.28 4.32
CA ILE A 151 -9.79 -2.47 4.14
C ILE A 151 -10.24 -1.98 5.50
N TYR A 152 -10.23 -0.65 5.68
CA TYR A 152 -10.43 0.02 6.96
C TYR A 152 -11.77 0.74 6.97
N ASP A 153 -12.53 0.55 8.05
CA ASP A 153 -13.60 1.46 8.42
C ASP A 153 -13.07 2.56 9.35
N VAL A 154 -13.87 3.62 9.52
CA VAL A 154 -13.54 4.74 10.41
C VAL A 154 -13.14 4.23 11.80
N GLY A 155 -12.00 4.71 12.29
CA GLY A 155 -11.44 4.32 13.57
C GLY A 155 -10.63 3.02 13.57
N ASP A 156 -10.53 2.29 12.46
CA ASP A 156 -9.61 1.15 12.35
C ASP A 156 -8.16 1.64 12.26
N CYS A 157 -7.21 0.81 12.69
CA CYS A 157 -5.81 1.18 12.80
C CYS A 157 -4.89 -0.02 12.52
N ILE A 158 -3.58 0.24 12.46
CA ILE A 158 -2.54 -0.78 12.55
C ILE A 158 -1.64 -0.39 13.72
N PRO A 159 -1.40 -1.28 14.69
CA PRO A 159 -0.52 -0.99 15.81
C PRO A 159 0.94 -0.82 15.36
N PRO A 160 1.80 -0.22 16.20
CA PRO A 160 3.24 -0.19 15.99
C PRO A 160 3.85 -1.55 15.71
N HIS A 161 4.51 -1.71 14.56
CA HIS A 161 5.21 -2.93 14.19
C HIS A 161 6.36 -2.64 13.22
N ILE A 162 7.18 -3.68 12.99
CA ILE A 162 8.16 -3.75 11.89
C ILE A 162 7.72 -4.95 11.05
N ASP A 163 7.67 -4.80 9.73
CA ASP A 163 7.34 -5.94 8.85
C ASP A 163 8.35 -7.08 9.05
N HIS A 164 7.85 -8.31 9.08
CA HIS A 164 8.65 -9.48 9.40
C HIS A 164 9.79 -9.72 8.39
N ARG A 165 10.86 -10.38 8.84
CA ARG A 165 12.05 -10.67 8.02
C ARG A 165 11.83 -11.78 6.99
N ASP A 166 10.70 -12.47 7.06
CA ASP A 166 10.27 -13.39 5.99
C ASP A 166 9.97 -12.67 4.66
N PHE A 167 9.84 -11.34 4.69
CA PHE A 167 9.72 -10.52 3.49
C PHE A 167 11.02 -9.75 3.23
N LEU A 168 11.50 -9.78 2.00
CA LEU A 168 12.65 -9.01 1.57
C LEU A 168 12.32 -7.52 1.47
N ARG A 169 13.36 -6.69 1.55
CA ARG A 169 13.28 -5.25 1.34
C ARG A 169 13.86 -4.89 -0.05
N PRO A 170 13.36 -3.82 -0.70
CA PRO A 170 12.25 -2.99 -0.26
C PRO A 170 10.89 -3.66 -0.46
N PHE A 171 9.90 -3.20 0.29
CA PHE A 171 8.48 -3.46 0.04
C PHE A 171 7.73 -2.13 -0.10
N CYS A 172 6.48 -2.16 -0.57
CA CYS A 172 5.72 -0.92 -0.68
C CYS A 172 4.25 -1.06 -0.29
N THR A 173 3.65 0.04 0.16
CA THR A 173 2.22 0.15 0.43
C THR A 173 1.60 1.22 -0.47
N VAL A 174 0.55 0.84 -1.19
CA VAL A 174 -0.27 1.75 -2.03
C VAL A 174 -1.53 2.13 -1.25
N SER A 175 -1.90 3.42 -1.24
CA SER A 175 -3.07 3.92 -0.50
C SER A 175 -4.22 4.36 -1.42
N PHE A 176 -5.47 4.06 -1.05
CA PHE A 176 -6.67 4.39 -1.82
C PHE A 176 -7.81 4.89 -0.90
N LEU A 177 -8.86 5.47 -1.53
CA LEU A 177 -10.06 6.07 -0.95
C LEU A 177 -9.85 7.37 -0.16
N ALA A 178 -8.89 7.41 0.75
CA ALA A 178 -8.66 8.57 1.60
C ALA A 178 -7.17 8.79 1.87
N GLU A 179 -6.78 10.06 1.95
CA GLU A 179 -5.47 10.43 2.49
C GLU A 179 -5.43 10.13 3.99
N CYS A 180 -4.37 9.46 4.45
CA CYS A 180 -4.16 9.13 5.86
C CYS A 180 -2.68 9.21 6.19
N SER A 181 -2.37 9.56 7.43
CA SER A 181 -1.00 9.55 7.93
C SER A 181 -0.54 8.14 8.31
N ILE A 182 0.75 7.88 8.13
CA ILE A 182 1.49 6.78 8.76
C ILE A 182 2.53 7.38 9.69
N LEU A 183 2.64 6.82 10.90
CA LEU A 183 3.62 7.29 11.88
C LEU A 183 4.84 6.37 11.88
N PHE A 184 6.00 6.96 12.14
CA PHE A 184 7.29 6.29 12.24
C PHE A 184 8.02 6.68 13.52
N GLY A 185 8.85 5.78 14.04
CA GLY A 185 9.84 6.06 15.07
C GLY A 185 10.40 4.78 15.69
N ARG A 186 11.55 4.84 16.38
CA ARG A 186 12.13 3.66 17.04
C ARG A 186 11.22 3.14 18.16
N GLY A 187 10.62 4.07 18.90
CA GLY A 187 9.71 3.83 20.01
C GLY A 187 8.38 4.56 19.85
N LEU A 188 7.45 3.99 19.07
CA LEU A 188 6.08 4.47 19.00
C LEU A 188 5.34 4.16 20.31
N LYS A 189 4.68 5.17 20.89
CA LYS A 189 3.89 5.03 22.13
C LYS A 189 2.44 4.74 21.79
N VAL A 190 1.85 3.79 22.51
CA VAL A 190 0.40 3.54 22.49
C VAL A 190 -0.24 4.41 23.56
N LEU A 191 -1.03 5.39 23.14
CA LEU A 191 -1.76 6.29 24.04
C LEU A 191 -3.15 5.73 24.37
N GLY A 192 -3.72 4.97 23.44
CA GLY A 192 -5.03 4.34 23.60
C GLY A 192 -5.41 3.52 22.37
N PRO A 193 -6.63 2.95 22.35
CA PRO A 193 -7.16 2.22 21.20
C PRO A 193 -7.13 3.04 19.90
N GLY A 194 -6.20 2.71 19.00
CA GLY A 194 -6.02 3.41 17.71
C GLY A 194 -5.33 4.78 17.83
N GLU A 195 -4.84 5.14 19.02
CA GLU A 195 -4.14 6.39 19.29
C GLU A 195 -2.67 6.10 19.60
N PHE A 196 -1.81 6.64 18.75
CA PHE A 196 -0.38 6.41 18.81
C PHE A 196 0.36 7.74 18.69
N ALA A 197 1.46 7.87 19.44
CA ALA A 197 2.40 8.96 19.26
C ALA A 197 3.67 8.43 18.59
N GLY A 198 4.07 9.09 17.52
CA GLY A 198 5.28 8.77 16.77
C GLY A 198 6.18 9.98 16.56
N ALA A 199 7.43 9.69 16.22
CA ALA A 199 8.47 10.69 16.10
C ALA A 199 8.38 11.45 14.76
N ALA A 200 7.88 10.78 13.72
CA ALA A 200 7.58 11.37 12.43
C ALA A 200 6.20 10.93 11.92
N SER A 201 5.52 11.81 11.20
CA SER A 201 4.27 11.53 10.49
C SER A 201 4.48 11.81 9.00
N ILE A 202 4.06 10.87 8.15
CA ILE A 202 4.07 11.02 6.70
C ILE A 202 2.63 10.88 6.20
N SER A 203 2.13 11.89 5.50
CA SER A 203 0.82 11.80 4.85
C SER A 203 0.91 10.91 3.60
N LEU A 204 -0.09 10.07 3.38
CA LEU A 204 -0.20 9.16 2.24
C LEU A 204 -1.40 9.57 1.37
N PRO A 205 -1.18 10.41 0.34
CA PRO A 205 -2.23 10.81 -0.59
C PRO A 205 -2.88 9.61 -1.30
N VAL A 206 -4.09 9.80 -1.82
CA VAL A 206 -4.78 8.77 -2.61
C VAL A 206 -3.96 8.45 -3.88
N GLY A 207 -3.75 7.16 -4.13
CA GLY A 207 -2.93 6.65 -5.24
C GLY A 207 -1.42 6.72 -5.00
N SER A 208 -0.97 7.18 -3.83
CA SER A 208 0.46 7.20 -3.48
C SER A 208 1.03 5.82 -3.18
N VAL A 209 2.32 5.66 -3.43
CA VAL A 209 3.10 4.45 -3.12
C VAL A 209 4.22 4.82 -2.15
N LEU A 210 4.15 4.31 -0.92
CA LEU A 210 5.23 4.41 0.05
C LEU A 210 6.11 3.17 -0.05
N VAL A 211 7.37 3.35 -0.41
CA VAL A 211 8.41 2.32 -0.41
C VAL A 211 9.16 2.37 0.92
N LEU A 212 9.31 1.21 1.56
CA LEU A 212 10.02 1.06 2.81
C LEU A 212 11.30 0.24 2.57
N ASN A 213 12.45 0.82 2.90
CA ASN A 213 13.77 0.19 2.84
C ASN A 213 14.66 0.70 3.98
N GLY A 214 15.82 0.07 4.17
CA GLY A 214 16.84 0.51 5.12
C GLY A 214 16.28 0.70 6.53
N ASN A 215 16.72 1.77 7.21
CA ASN A 215 16.28 2.07 8.56
C ASN A 215 14.76 2.27 8.67
N GLY A 216 14.13 2.85 7.64
CA GLY A 216 12.68 3.03 7.58
C GLY A 216 11.88 1.73 7.56
N ALA A 217 12.49 0.63 7.12
CA ALA A 217 11.89 -0.71 7.12
C ALA A 217 12.35 -1.59 8.29
N ASP A 218 13.52 -1.31 8.88
CA ASP A 218 14.24 -2.27 9.73
C ASP A 218 14.53 -1.75 11.14
N VAL A 219 14.57 -0.43 11.33
CA VAL A 219 14.88 0.22 12.62
C VAL A 219 13.65 0.94 13.16
N ALA A 220 12.97 1.70 12.31
CA ALA A 220 11.74 2.38 12.67
C ALA A 220 10.57 1.39 12.75
N LYS A 221 9.84 1.42 13.87
CA LYS A 221 8.47 0.92 13.88
C LYS A 221 7.61 1.88 13.07
N HIS A 222 6.54 1.34 12.48
CA HIS A 222 5.51 2.14 11.86
C HIS A 222 4.11 1.70 12.30
N CYS A 223 3.16 2.63 12.24
CA CYS A 223 1.76 2.36 12.56
C CYS A 223 0.83 3.23 11.73
N VAL A 224 -0.39 2.75 11.52
CA VAL A 224 -1.47 3.57 10.96
C VAL A 224 -2.38 3.92 12.14
N PRO A 225 -2.48 5.19 12.56
CA PRO A 225 -3.44 5.59 13.59
C PRO A 225 -4.87 5.37 13.11
N ALA A 226 -5.83 5.51 14.02
CA ALA A 226 -7.25 5.42 13.70
C ALA A 226 -7.61 6.27 12.48
N VAL A 227 -8.05 5.62 11.40
CA VAL A 227 -8.33 6.31 10.14
C VAL A 227 -9.58 7.19 10.28
N PRO A 228 -9.57 8.43 9.75
CA PRO A 228 -10.70 9.35 9.85
C PRO A 228 -11.82 9.03 8.84
N ALA A 229 -11.51 8.26 7.79
CA ALA A 229 -12.42 7.89 6.72
C ALA A 229 -12.15 6.43 6.29
N LYS A 230 -13.05 5.86 5.49
CA LYS A 230 -12.79 4.56 4.85
C LYS A 230 -11.51 4.63 4.03
N ARG A 231 -10.65 3.63 4.19
CA ARG A 231 -9.36 3.56 3.53
C ARG A 231 -9.12 2.16 3.00
N ILE A 232 -8.40 2.06 1.90
CA ILE A 232 -7.81 0.79 1.44
C ILE A 232 -6.31 0.98 1.36
N SER A 233 -5.55 -0.03 1.76
CA SER A 233 -4.13 -0.10 1.43
C SER A 233 -3.71 -1.48 0.95
N ILE A 234 -2.87 -1.51 -0.08
CA ILE A 234 -2.32 -2.74 -0.66
C ILE A 234 -0.82 -2.75 -0.42
N THR A 235 -0.33 -3.71 0.35
CA THR A 235 1.11 -3.85 0.65
C THR A 235 1.68 -5.00 -0.17
N PHE A 236 2.57 -4.67 -1.10
CA PHE A 236 3.27 -5.63 -1.97
C PHE A 236 4.63 -5.98 -1.38
N ARG A 237 4.91 -7.27 -1.25
CA ARG A 237 6.13 -7.80 -0.63
C ARG A 237 6.69 -8.96 -1.44
N LYS A 238 8.01 -9.09 -1.45
CA LYS A 238 8.71 -10.27 -1.94
C LYS A 238 9.01 -11.19 -0.77
N MET A 239 8.62 -12.45 -0.86
CA MET A 239 8.95 -13.46 0.14
C MET A 239 10.43 -13.85 0.05
N ASP A 240 11.04 -14.11 1.20
CA ASP A 240 12.33 -14.78 1.26
C ASP A 240 12.17 -16.20 0.73
N ARG A 241 13.11 -16.64 -0.13
CA ARG A 241 13.12 -17.98 -0.73
C ARG A 241 13.09 -19.08 0.32
N ALA A 242 13.74 -18.89 1.46
CA ALA A 242 13.75 -19.86 2.56
C ALA A 242 12.40 -19.98 3.29
N LYS A 243 11.49 -19.02 3.07
CA LYS A 243 10.21 -18.86 3.76
C LYS A 243 9.00 -19.09 2.86
N LEU A 244 9.23 -19.41 1.59
CA LEU A 244 8.17 -19.73 0.66
C LEU A 244 7.27 -20.86 1.19
N PRO A 245 5.94 -20.79 0.95
CA PRO A 245 5.05 -21.93 1.14
C PRO A 245 5.60 -23.17 0.44
N PHE A 246 5.37 -24.35 1.02
CA PHE A 246 5.94 -25.59 0.48
C PHE A 246 5.46 -25.89 -0.94
N ASN A 247 4.20 -25.57 -1.23
CA ASN A 247 3.59 -25.73 -2.55
C ASN A 247 3.68 -24.46 -3.42
N PHE A 248 4.58 -23.53 -3.08
CA PHE A 248 4.67 -22.27 -3.82
C PHE A 248 5.04 -22.49 -5.29
N ARG A 249 4.27 -21.88 -6.18
CA ARG A 249 4.52 -21.86 -7.61
C ARG A 249 4.80 -20.43 -8.04
N PRO A 250 5.98 -20.13 -8.61
CA PRO A 250 6.26 -18.81 -9.16
C PRO A 250 5.22 -18.44 -10.21
N ASP A 251 4.70 -17.21 -10.16
CA ASP A 251 3.78 -16.72 -11.18
C ASP A 251 4.58 -16.36 -12.45
N PRO A 252 4.28 -16.98 -13.61
CA PRO A 252 4.96 -16.68 -14.86
C PRO A 252 4.95 -15.20 -15.22
N ASP A 253 3.86 -14.47 -14.96
CA ASP A 253 3.71 -13.06 -15.31
C ASP A 253 4.64 -12.13 -14.50
N LEU A 254 5.16 -12.63 -13.37
CA LEU A 254 6.02 -11.88 -12.45
C LEU A 254 7.49 -12.28 -12.58
N LEU A 255 7.81 -13.22 -13.48
CA LEU A 255 9.20 -13.57 -13.77
C LEU A 255 9.88 -12.41 -14.50
N LEU A 256 11.13 -12.15 -14.15
CA LEU A 256 11.88 -10.97 -14.61
C LEU A 256 11.89 -10.79 -16.14
N HIS A 257 11.95 -11.89 -16.90
CA HIS A 257 11.93 -11.85 -18.37
C HIS A 257 10.59 -11.33 -18.95
N ASN A 258 9.49 -11.42 -18.20
CA ASN A 258 8.16 -10.93 -18.57
C ASN A 258 7.87 -9.52 -18.04
N LEU A 259 8.82 -8.90 -17.33
CA LEU A 259 8.69 -7.53 -16.81
C LEU A 259 9.25 -6.47 -17.76
N ALA A 260 9.88 -6.88 -18.87
CA ALA A 260 10.36 -5.95 -19.88
C ALA A 260 9.18 -5.17 -20.48
N PRO A 261 9.31 -3.84 -20.70
CA PRO A 261 8.29 -3.11 -21.46
C PRO A 261 8.16 -3.74 -22.84
N ALA A 262 6.94 -4.05 -23.26
CA ALA A 262 6.66 -4.48 -24.62
C ALA A 262 7.29 -3.45 -25.57
N ALA A 263 8.14 -3.90 -26.49
CA ALA A 263 8.72 -3.02 -27.49
C ALA A 263 7.58 -2.28 -28.20
N PRO A 264 7.70 -0.95 -28.43
CA PRO A 264 6.70 -0.24 -29.21
C PRO A 264 6.61 -0.90 -30.59
N ALA A 265 5.38 -1.16 -31.05
CA ALA A 265 5.16 -1.66 -32.40
C ALA A 265 5.84 -0.70 -33.40
N PRO A 266 6.52 -1.21 -34.44
CA PRO A 266 7.17 -0.35 -35.41
C PRO A 266 6.11 0.54 -36.09
N VAL A 267 6.19 1.83 -35.80
CA VAL A 267 5.37 2.84 -36.47
C VAL A 267 5.84 2.90 -37.92
N ARG A 268 4.98 2.52 -38.87
CA ARG A 268 5.27 2.69 -40.30
C ARG A 268 5.40 4.19 -40.58
N PRO A 269 6.43 4.67 -41.31
CA PRO A 269 6.58 6.08 -41.59
C PRO A 269 5.36 6.61 -42.35
N ALA A 270 4.74 7.67 -41.82
CA ALA A 270 3.73 8.41 -42.54
C ALA A 270 4.40 9.18 -43.69
N VAL A 271 3.85 9.01 -44.90
CA VAL A 271 4.25 9.75 -46.10
C VAL A 271 3.90 11.23 -45.88
N ILE A 272 4.91 12.09 -45.91
CA ILE A 272 4.76 13.54 -45.80
C ILE A 272 4.22 14.06 -47.14
N ALA A 273 3.00 14.59 -47.14
CA ALA A 273 2.51 15.45 -48.20
C ALA A 273 2.71 16.91 -47.76
N THR A 274 3.61 17.61 -48.46
CA THR A 274 3.85 19.05 -48.35
C THR A 274 2.70 19.84 -48.94
N THR A 275 2.13 20.78 -48.19
CA THR A 275 1.42 21.93 -48.74
C THR A 275 1.82 23.21 -47.99
N ASN A 276 2.31 24.18 -48.77
CA ASN A 276 2.60 25.54 -48.37
C ASN A 276 1.29 26.36 -48.29
N SER A 277 1.16 27.22 -47.29
CA SER A 277 0.53 28.53 -47.48
C SER A 277 0.85 29.50 -46.34
N ASN A 278 1.12 30.73 -46.75
CA ASN A 278 1.60 31.90 -46.02
C ASN A 278 0.66 32.45 -44.94
N GLY A 279 1.27 32.98 -43.88
CA GLY A 279 1.14 34.39 -43.47
C GLY A 279 -0.13 34.86 -42.76
N SER A 280 0.00 35.22 -41.48
CA SER A 280 -0.25 36.60 -41.01
C SER A 280 0.12 36.76 -39.53
N GLN A 281 0.89 37.81 -39.25
CA GLN A 281 1.21 38.31 -37.92
C GLN A 281 0.00 39.08 -37.36
N GLN A 282 -0.26 38.95 -36.06
CA GLN A 282 -0.81 40.05 -35.27
C GLN A 282 -0.41 39.95 -33.80
N GLN A 283 0.21 41.04 -33.33
CA GLN A 283 0.57 41.33 -31.94
C GLN A 283 -0.67 41.71 -31.11
N ARG A 284 -0.62 41.45 -29.79
CA ARG A 284 -0.88 42.39 -28.67
C ARG A 284 -0.79 41.64 -27.34
N GLN A 285 0.18 41.99 -26.49
CA GLN A 285 0.08 42.87 -25.30
C GLN A 285 -0.67 42.23 -24.13
N GLY A 286 0.03 42.15 -22.99
CA GLY A 286 -0.38 41.38 -21.81
C GLY A 286 -1.08 42.19 -20.72
N HIS A 287 -1.12 41.62 -19.52
CA HIS A 287 -1.15 42.33 -18.24
C HIS A 287 -0.91 41.36 -17.07
N ALA A 288 -0.21 41.87 -16.06
CA ALA A 288 0.07 41.22 -14.78
C ALA A 288 -1.13 41.25 -13.85
N GLY A 289 -1.14 40.35 -12.87
CA GLY A 289 -2.05 40.37 -11.72
C GLY A 289 -1.61 39.38 -10.66
N ALA A 290 -0.99 39.88 -9.60
CA ALA A 290 -0.64 39.16 -8.39
C ALA A 290 -1.78 39.18 -7.39
N ALA A 291 -1.94 38.13 -6.58
CA ALA A 291 -2.39 38.23 -5.18
C ALA A 291 -2.14 36.90 -4.44
N ALA A 292 -1.45 37.01 -3.31
CA ALA A 292 -1.37 36.02 -2.24
C ALA A 292 -2.64 36.05 -1.37
N VAL A 293 -2.88 35.02 -0.54
CA VAL A 293 -3.30 35.13 0.88
C VAL A 293 -3.23 33.75 1.58
N GLU A 294 -2.37 33.72 2.60
CA GLU A 294 -2.42 33.16 3.97
C GLU A 294 -2.81 31.72 4.35
N THR A 295 -2.11 31.33 5.42
CA THR A 295 -2.03 30.06 6.14
C THR A 295 -2.71 30.25 7.50
N GLU A 296 -3.47 29.26 7.99
CA GLU A 296 -3.73 29.15 9.43
C GLU A 296 -3.46 27.72 9.93
N GLN A 297 -2.62 27.66 10.98
CA GLN A 297 -2.38 26.50 11.82
C GLN A 297 -3.22 26.61 13.09
N MET A 298 -3.79 25.49 13.55
CA MET A 298 -4.22 25.33 14.94
C MET A 298 -3.60 24.07 15.54
N SER A 299 -3.01 24.26 16.72
CA SER A 299 -2.36 23.29 17.60
C SER A 299 -3.33 22.85 18.70
N ALA A 300 -3.15 21.62 19.20
CA ALA A 300 -3.58 21.24 20.55
C ALA A 300 -2.81 20.01 21.07
N ALA A 301 -2.11 20.21 22.20
CA ALA A 301 -1.72 19.19 23.18
C ALA A 301 -2.95 18.85 24.06
N GLY A 302 -3.07 17.78 24.84
CA GLY A 302 -2.21 16.70 25.31
C GLY A 302 -2.97 15.94 26.42
N GLY A 303 -2.42 14.83 26.95
CA GLY A 303 -2.89 14.17 28.18
C GLY A 303 -3.21 12.68 28.01
N GLY A 304 -2.22 11.82 28.30
CA GLY A 304 -2.33 10.36 28.16
C GLY A 304 -2.55 9.61 29.47
N ALA A 305 -3.10 8.41 29.34
CA ALA A 305 -2.89 7.27 30.25
C ALA A 305 -2.27 6.14 29.42
N SER A 306 -1.22 5.48 29.92
CA SER A 306 -0.48 4.47 29.15
C SER A 306 -1.28 3.17 29.01
N PHE A 307 -1.73 2.88 27.79
CA PHE A 307 -2.40 1.63 27.43
C PHE A 307 -1.38 0.68 26.77
N VAL A 308 -1.22 -0.53 27.32
CA VAL A 308 -0.34 -1.56 26.75
C VAL A 308 -1.19 -2.53 25.93
N LEU A 309 -1.04 -2.51 24.60
CA LEU A 309 -1.64 -3.50 23.70
C LEU A 309 -0.84 -4.81 23.77
N SER A 310 -1.51 -5.91 24.13
CA SER A 310 -0.94 -7.27 24.13
C SER A 310 -1.00 -7.88 22.72
N SER A 311 -0.13 -8.85 22.45
CA SER A 311 -0.21 -9.73 21.28
C SER A 311 -1.55 -10.46 21.17
N ASP A 312 -2.26 -10.63 22.29
CA ASP A 312 -3.58 -11.28 22.36
C ASP A 312 -4.72 -10.44 21.78
N ASP A 313 -4.50 -9.13 21.57
CA ASP A 313 -5.55 -8.24 21.08
C ASP A 313 -5.82 -8.44 19.58
N PHE A 314 -4.97 -9.18 18.86
CA PHE A 314 -5.15 -9.52 17.44
C PHE A 314 -5.39 -11.01 17.31
N PRO A 315 -6.64 -11.47 17.15
CA PRO A 315 -6.89 -12.89 17.01
C PRO A 315 -6.16 -13.42 15.78
N ALA A 316 -5.38 -14.49 15.97
CA ALA A 316 -4.75 -15.21 14.88
C ALA A 316 -5.81 -15.58 13.82
N LEU A 317 -5.42 -15.51 12.55
CA LEU A 317 -6.26 -15.94 11.44
C LEU A 317 -6.73 -17.39 11.71
N GLY A 318 -8.05 -17.62 11.76
CA GLY A 318 -8.67 -18.94 12.02
C GLY A 318 -9.34 -19.14 13.40
N ALA A 319 -9.55 -18.10 14.21
CA ALA A 319 -10.33 -18.23 15.43
C ALA A 319 -11.82 -18.50 15.14
N LYS A 320 -12.26 -19.76 15.11
CA LYS A 320 -13.69 -20.09 15.30
C LYS A 320 -14.15 -19.52 16.63
N ALA A 321 -15.25 -18.76 16.62
CA ALA A 321 -15.94 -18.33 17.82
C ALA A 321 -16.46 -19.58 18.55
N THR A 322 -15.86 -19.93 19.69
CA THR A 322 -16.44 -20.93 20.59
C THR A 322 -17.74 -20.34 21.15
N ARG A 323 -18.88 -20.93 20.78
CA ARG A 323 -20.15 -20.71 21.48
C ARG A 323 -19.94 -21.09 22.94
N GLY A 324 -19.81 -20.10 23.81
CA GLY A 324 -19.79 -20.33 25.25
C GLY A 324 -21.14 -20.88 25.69
N SER A 325 -21.16 -22.13 26.14
CA SER A 325 -22.28 -22.67 26.90
C SER A 325 -22.38 -21.89 28.21
N ARG A 326 -23.43 -21.09 28.37
CA ARG A 326 -23.79 -20.54 29.68
C ARG A 326 -24.25 -21.70 30.56
N GLY A 327 -23.38 -22.12 31.47
CA GLY A 327 -23.76 -22.94 32.62
C GLY A 327 -24.66 -22.12 33.54
N ARG A 328 -25.82 -22.69 33.86
CA ARG A 328 -26.70 -22.24 34.95
C ARG A 328 -25.94 -22.30 36.28
N ARG A 329 -25.92 -21.19 37.00
CA ARG A 329 -26.20 -21.15 38.44
C ARG A 329 -27.00 -19.90 38.72
#